data_AF-A0A3M0KT83-F1
#
_entry.id   AF-A0A3M0KT83-F1
#
_cell.length_a   1.000
_cell.length_b   1.000
_cell.length_c   1.000
_cell.angle_alpha   90.00
_cell.angle_beta   90.00
_cell.angle_gamma   90.00
#
_symmetry.space_group_name_H-M   'P 1'
#
loop_
_entity.id
_entity.type
_entity.pdbx_description
1 polymer ?
#
loop_
_entity_poly.entity_id
_entity_poly.type
_entity_poly.pdbx_seq_one_letter_code
_entity_poly.pdbx_strand_id
1 'polypeptide(L)'
;MALGARVLAALAERLGESPAPYRDTATALSDNDLLDRLHWAPELGAFADFGNHSAAVALRWHRPAPVPGAPPPAPRLLREVREAPRPRFVDALGYVSLFPLLLQLLRADSPRLPALLGSMRDERRLWTPFGLRSLARDSPLYLRRNTEHDPPYWRGSVWVNINFLALRALRGYARAEGPHRELAARLYRELRQNLVANVFQQYEATGFLWEHYRDSDGAGQGCRPFAGWTALVVLAMAEDY
;
A
#
# COMPACT_ATOMS: atom_id res chain seq x y z
N MET A 1 -8.91 5.66 -11.00
CA MET A 1 -9.76 6.42 -11.95
C MET A 1 -9.41 7.91 -11.98
N ALA A 2 -9.40 8.64 -10.86
CA ALA A 2 -9.08 10.08 -10.83
C ALA A 2 -7.80 10.46 -11.60
N LEU A 3 -6.67 9.80 -11.31
CA LEU A 3 -5.41 10.03 -12.01
C LEU A 3 -5.51 9.76 -13.51
N GLY A 4 -6.16 8.67 -13.91
CA GLY A 4 -6.34 8.32 -15.32
C GLY A 4 -7.13 9.37 -16.08
N ALA A 5 -8.25 9.84 -15.51
CA ALA A 5 -9.04 10.92 -16.10
C ALA A 5 -8.23 12.23 -16.23
N ARG A 6 -7.44 12.58 -15.22
CA ARG A 6 -6.54 13.76 -15.25
C ARG A 6 -5.49 13.66 -16.36
N VAL A 7 -4.87 12.49 -16.52
CA VAL A 7 -3.86 12.24 -17.56
C VAL A 7 -4.51 12.29 -18.97
N LEU A 8 -5.66 11.66 -19.15
CA LEU A 8 -6.37 11.66 -20.43
C LEU A 8 -6.87 13.05 -20.82
N ALA A 9 -7.34 13.86 -19.87
CA ALA A 9 -7.70 15.25 -20.13
C ALA A 9 -6.50 16.05 -20.65
N ALA A 10 -5.34 15.94 -19.99
CA ALA A 10 -4.11 16.63 -20.41
C ALA A 10 -3.59 16.12 -21.77
N LEU A 11 -3.76 14.82 -22.06
CA LEU A 11 -3.38 14.25 -23.35
C LEU A 11 -4.30 14.75 -24.46
N ALA A 12 -5.63 14.76 -24.25
CA ALA A 12 -6.59 15.28 -25.21
C ALA A 12 -6.30 16.75 -25.57
N GLU A 13 -6.03 17.60 -24.57
CA GLU A 13 -5.62 18.99 -24.79
C GLU A 13 -4.38 19.10 -25.70
N ARG A 14 -3.36 18.28 -25.46
CA ARG A 14 -2.12 18.29 -26.25
C ARG A 14 -2.31 17.79 -27.69
N LEU A 15 -3.30 16.93 -27.91
CA LEU A 15 -3.63 16.41 -29.23
C LEU A 15 -4.62 17.30 -30.00
N GLY A 16 -5.13 18.37 -29.38
CA GLY A 16 -6.17 19.21 -29.98
C GLY A 16 -7.56 18.56 -29.96
N GLU A 17 -7.74 17.51 -29.18
CA GLU A 17 -9.00 16.80 -28.98
C GLU A 17 -9.79 17.42 -27.82
N SER A 18 -11.11 17.19 -27.77
CA SER A 18 -11.94 17.72 -26.67
C SER A 18 -11.62 17.03 -25.33
N PRO A 19 -11.14 17.77 -24.31
CA PRO A 19 -10.79 17.17 -23.02
C PRO A 19 -11.96 17.12 -22.04
N ALA A 20 -13.11 17.71 -22.38
CA ALA A 20 -14.20 17.98 -21.44
C ALA A 20 -14.69 16.72 -20.69
N PRO A 21 -14.98 15.57 -21.35
CA PRO A 21 -15.46 14.39 -20.63
C PRO A 21 -14.47 13.87 -19.59
N TYR A 22 -13.17 13.92 -19.91
CA TYR A 22 -12.10 13.49 -19.00
C TYR A 22 -11.87 14.49 -17.88
N ARG A 23 -11.96 15.79 -18.17
CA ARG A 23 -11.78 16.87 -17.19
C ARG A 23 -12.92 16.88 -16.16
N ASP A 24 -14.15 16.68 -16.61
CA ASP A 24 -15.33 16.60 -15.73
C ASP A 24 -15.21 15.38 -14.80
N THR A 25 -14.82 14.23 -15.36
CA THR A 25 -14.55 13.02 -14.58
C THR A 25 -13.40 13.22 -13.58
N ALA A 26 -12.31 13.87 -13.99
CA ALA A 26 -11.17 14.15 -13.13
C ALA A 26 -11.56 15.08 -11.96
N THR A 27 -12.38 16.10 -12.23
CA THR A 27 -12.91 17.03 -11.22
C THR A 27 -13.76 16.27 -10.21
N ALA A 28 -14.76 15.51 -10.68
CA ALA A 28 -15.66 14.77 -9.81
C ALA A 28 -14.91 13.76 -8.92
N LEU A 29 -13.92 13.05 -9.47
CA LEU A 29 -13.17 12.03 -8.73
C LEU A 29 -12.02 12.58 -7.88
N SER A 30 -11.74 13.89 -7.97
CA SER A 30 -10.75 14.57 -7.12
C SER A 30 -11.40 15.41 -6.01
N ASP A 31 -12.74 15.41 -5.94
CA ASP A 31 -13.49 16.02 -4.85
C ASP A 31 -13.14 15.32 -3.52
N ASN A 32 -12.48 16.05 -2.63
CA ASN A 32 -12.03 15.54 -1.35
C ASN A 32 -13.21 15.30 -0.38
N ASP A 33 -14.32 16.04 -0.50
CA ASP A 33 -15.50 15.83 0.33
C ASP A 33 -16.27 14.58 -0.10
N LEU A 34 -16.32 14.32 -1.41
CA LEU A 34 -16.83 13.05 -1.92
C LEU A 34 -15.95 11.88 -1.50
N LEU A 35 -14.62 12.02 -1.64
CA LEU A 35 -13.67 11.00 -1.20
C LEU A 35 -13.81 10.69 0.29
N ASP A 36 -13.90 11.72 1.13
CA ASP A 36 -14.11 11.58 2.57
C ASP A 36 -15.43 10.84 2.86
N ARG A 37 -16.54 11.25 2.26
CA ARG A 37 -17.85 10.61 2.46
C ARG A 37 -17.86 9.13 2.09
N LEU A 38 -17.14 8.75 1.03
CA LEU A 38 -17.17 7.38 0.50
C LEU A 38 -16.13 6.46 1.15
N HIS A 39 -14.97 6.98 1.53
CA HIS A 39 -13.82 6.15 1.87
C HIS A 39 -13.14 6.50 3.20
N TRP A 40 -13.42 7.65 3.81
CA TRP A 40 -12.85 7.96 5.12
C TRP A 40 -13.60 7.20 6.20
N ALA A 41 -12.89 6.34 6.94
CA ALA A 41 -13.41 5.59 8.07
C ALA A 41 -12.99 6.29 9.38
N PRO A 42 -13.86 7.08 10.04
CA PRO A 42 -13.48 7.86 11.23
C PRO A 42 -12.95 7.00 12.37
N GLU A 43 -13.50 5.81 12.54
CA GLU A 43 -13.11 4.84 13.58
C GLU A 43 -11.71 4.26 13.35
N LEU A 44 -11.24 4.23 12.11
CA LEU A 44 -9.90 3.76 11.74
C LEU A 44 -8.89 4.91 11.63
N GLY A 45 -9.38 6.16 11.49
CA GLY A 45 -8.55 7.32 11.19
C GLY A 45 -7.80 7.17 9.85
N ALA A 46 -8.40 6.50 8.88
CA ALA A 46 -7.78 6.18 7.60
C ALA A 46 -8.80 6.07 6.47
N PHE A 47 -8.33 6.16 5.21
CA PHE A 47 -9.12 5.72 4.07
C PHE A 47 -9.15 4.19 4.00
N ALA A 48 -10.33 3.64 3.75
CA ALA A 48 -10.55 2.20 3.75
C ALA A 48 -11.52 1.77 2.64
N ASP A 49 -11.39 0.51 2.25
CA ASP A 49 -12.41 -0.17 1.45
C ASP A 49 -13.65 -0.43 2.30
N PHE A 50 -14.82 -0.48 1.65
CA PHE A 50 -16.10 -0.77 2.29
C PHE A 50 -16.69 -2.05 1.70
N GLY A 51 -17.25 -2.91 2.55
CA GLY A 51 -17.92 -4.12 2.08
C GLY A 51 -18.53 -4.97 3.18
N ASN A 52 -19.09 -6.12 2.78
CA ASN A 52 -19.63 -7.09 3.73
C ASN A 52 -18.48 -7.87 4.39
N HIS A 53 -18.05 -7.43 5.58
CA HIS A 53 -16.78 -7.86 6.18
C HIS A 53 -16.93 -8.38 7.62
N SER A 54 -16.07 -9.34 7.97
CA SER A 54 -15.85 -9.86 9.33
C SER A 54 -14.36 -10.08 9.54
N ALA A 55 -13.83 -9.54 10.64
CA ALA A 55 -12.44 -9.76 11.07
C ALA A 55 -12.30 -11.10 11.82
N ALA A 56 -13.40 -11.71 12.26
CA ALA A 56 -13.41 -12.95 13.05
C ALA A 56 -13.25 -14.19 12.16
N VAL A 57 -12.19 -14.23 11.36
CA VAL A 57 -11.88 -15.33 10.45
C VAL A 57 -10.52 -15.94 10.75
N ALA A 58 -10.36 -17.24 10.51
CA ALA A 58 -9.09 -17.92 10.69
C ALA A 58 -8.97 -19.13 9.75
N LEU A 59 -7.74 -19.51 9.42
CA LEU A 59 -7.46 -20.79 8.79
C LEU A 59 -7.32 -21.87 9.86
N ARG A 60 -8.03 -22.98 9.72
CA ARG A 60 -8.07 -24.11 10.66
C ARG A 60 -7.93 -25.42 9.92
N TRP A 61 -7.14 -26.34 10.48
CA TRP A 61 -7.01 -27.69 9.94
C TRP A 61 -8.26 -28.49 10.28
N HIS A 62 -8.96 -28.93 9.25
CA HIS A 62 -10.10 -29.81 9.35
C HIS A 62 -9.69 -31.22 8.94
N ARG A 63 -9.99 -32.20 9.80
CA ARG A 63 -9.78 -33.62 9.52
C ARG A 63 -11.13 -34.25 9.22
N PRO A 64 -11.42 -34.65 7.97
CA PRO A 64 -12.69 -35.30 7.66
C PRO A 64 -12.80 -36.63 8.41
N ALA A 65 -14.03 -37.03 8.72
CA ALA A 65 -14.29 -38.31 9.37
C ALA A 65 -13.78 -39.48 8.50
N PRO A 66 -13.19 -40.53 9.11
CA PRO A 66 -12.77 -41.71 8.38
C PRO A 66 -13.97 -42.44 7.77
N VAL A 67 -13.81 -42.93 6.54
CA VAL A 67 -14.82 -43.75 5.85
C VAL A 67 -14.38 -45.22 5.95
N PRO A 68 -15.23 -46.14 6.45
CA PRO A 68 -14.90 -47.56 6.52
C PRO A 68 -14.48 -48.12 5.15
N GLY A 69 -13.36 -48.84 5.10
CA GLY A 69 -12.85 -49.45 3.86
C GLY A 69 -12.06 -48.50 2.94
N ALA A 70 -11.89 -47.22 3.30
CA ALA A 70 -11.07 -46.27 2.57
C ALA A 70 -9.87 -45.78 3.41
N PRO A 71 -8.75 -45.39 2.77
CA PRO A 71 -7.66 -44.73 3.48
C PRO A 71 -8.14 -43.41 4.10
N PRO A 72 -7.61 -43.02 5.27
CA PRO A 72 -8.02 -41.80 5.95
C PRO A 72 -7.76 -40.57 5.06
N PRO A 73 -8.74 -39.67 4.90
CA PRO A 73 -8.58 -38.50 4.06
C PRO A 73 -7.54 -37.54 4.65
N ALA A 74 -6.75 -36.91 3.78
CA ALA A 74 -5.77 -35.91 4.19
C ALA A 74 -6.46 -34.72 4.89
N PRO A 75 -5.84 -34.15 5.96
CA PRO A 75 -6.31 -32.91 6.56
C PRO A 75 -6.37 -31.79 5.52
N ARG A 76 -7.36 -30.89 5.64
CA ARG A 76 -7.51 -29.71 4.78
C ARG A 76 -7.48 -28.44 5.60
N LEU A 77 -6.74 -27.43 5.15
CA LEU A 77 -6.76 -26.11 5.77
C LEU A 77 -7.95 -25.31 5.22
N LEU A 78 -8.96 -25.05 6.05
CA LEU A 78 -10.19 -24.36 5.67
C LEU A 78 -10.31 -23.01 6.39
N ARG A 79 -10.95 -22.04 5.72
CA ARG A 79 -11.32 -20.77 6.34
C ARG A 79 -12.57 -20.97 7.19
N GLU A 80 -12.48 -20.62 8.45
CA GLU A 80 -13.59 -20.58 9.39
C GLU A 80 -14.00 -19.13 9.65
N VAL A 81 -15.31 -18.89 9.76
CA VAL A 81 -15.91 -17.58 10.07
C VAL A 81 -16.65 -17.72 11.40
N ARG A 82 -16.20 -16.97 12.41
CA ARG A 82 -16.74 -17.02 13.78
C ARG A 82 -17.80 -15.94 14.07
N GLU A 83 -17.80 -14.87 13.29
CA GLU A 83 -18.80 -13.80 13.34
C GLU A 83 -19.31 -13.56 11.92
N ALA A 84 -20.63 -13.52 11.74
CA ALA A 84 -21.23 -13.22 10.45
C ALA A 84 -20.75 -11.85 9.92
N PRO A 85 -20.43 -11.74 8.62
CA PRO A 85 -20.02 -10.46 8.05
C PRO A 85 -21.18 -9.47 8.03
N ARG A 86 -20.84 -8.18 8.10
CA ARG A 86 -21.79 -7.06 7.96
C ARG A 86 -21.18 -5.94 7.11
N PRO A 87 -21.99 -5.07 6.48
CA PRO A 87 -21.49 -3.89 5.77
C PRO A 87 -20.71 -2.97 6.72
N ARG A 88 -19.42 -2.76 6.45
CA ARG A 88 -18.53 -1.89 7.23
C ARG A 88 -17.25 -1.56 6.45
N PHE A 89 -16.49 -0.59 6.94
CA PHE A 89 -15.12 -0.38 6.48
C PHE A 89 -14.20 -1.55 6.90
N VAL A 90 -13.25 -1.87 6.03
CA VAL A 90 -12.27 -2.95 6.24
C VAL A 90 -11.04 -2.38 6.94
N ASP A 91 -10.76 -2.90 8.13
CA ASP A 91 -9.58 -2.55 8.92
C ASP A 91 -8.31 -3.25 8.38
N ALA A 92 -7.73 -2.65 7.33
CA ALA A 92 -6.55 -3.14 6.65
C ALA A 92 -5.59 -2.00 6.31
N LEU A 93 -5.18 -1.24 7.34
CA LEU A 93 -4.23 -0.14 7.18
C LEU A 93 -2.95 -0.61 6.46
N GLY A 94 -2.67 -0.02 5.31
CA GLY A 94 -1.58 -0.44 4.44
C GLY A 94 -1.44 0.48 3.23
N TYR A 95 -0.80 -0.01 2.18
CA TYR A 95 -0.64 0.77 0.95
C TYR A 95 -1.95 1.30 0.39
N VAL A 96 -3.02 0.49 0.39
CA VAL A 96 -4.35 0.88 -0.12
C VAL A 96 -4.86 2.14 0.57
N SER A 97 -4.76 2.20 1.91
CA SER A 97 -5.16 3.37 2.71
C SER A 97 -4.40 4.65 2.35
N LEU A 98 -3.20 4.53 1.77
CA LEU A 98 -2.37 5.66 1.37
C LEU A 98 -2.65 6.15 -0.05
N PHE A 99 -3.41 5.43 -0.90
CA PHE A 99 -3.57 5.78 -2.32
C PHE A 99 -4.00 7.25 -2.59
N PRO A 100 -4.93 7.85 -1.82
CA PRO A 100 -5.24 9.26 -1.98
C PRO A 100 -4.03 10.20 -1.85
N LEU A 101 -3.11 9.89 -0.93
CA LEU A 101 -1.83 10.58 -0.75
C LEU A 101 -0.84 10.20 -1.85
N LEU A 102 -0.65 8.91 -2.12
CA LEU A 102 0.33 8.38 -3.09
C LEU A 102 0.11 8.95 -4.50
N LEU A 103 -1.15 9.18 -4.88
CA LEU A 103 -1.52 9.73 -6.18
C LEU A 103 -1.71 11.26 -6.18
N GLN A 104 -1.41 11.92 -5.05
CA GLN A 104 -1.56 13.36 -4.84
C GLN A 104 -2.98 13.85 -5.22
N LEU A 105 -3.99 13.15 -4.70
CA LEU A 105 -5.40 13.52 -4.83
C LEU A 105 -5.88 14.38 -3.65
N LEU A 106 -5.23 14.23 -2.48
CA LEU A 106 -5.54 15.06 -1.34
C LEU A 106 -4.95 16.45 -1.51
N ARG A 107 -5.74 17.48 -1.16
CA ARG A 107 -5.25 18.84 -1.04
C ARG A 107 -4.18 18.93 0.06
N ALA A 108 -3.22 19.84 -0.08
CA ALA A 108 -2.13 20.02 0.89
C ALA A 108 -2.62 20.52 2.27
N ASP A 109 -3.79 21.15 2.31
CA ASP A 109 -4.51 21.60 3.50
C ASP A 109 -5.59 20.61 3.98
N SER A 110 -5.66 19.40 3.41
CA SER A 110 -6.66 18.41 3.78
C SER A 110 -6.53 18.03 5.27
N PRO A 111 -7.65 17.99 6.03
CA PRO A 111 -7.64 17.59 7.44
C PRO A 111 -7.27 16.11 7.63
N ARG A 112 -7.25 15.31 6.57
CA ARG A 112 -6.89 13.88 6.61
C ARG A 112 -5.40 13.63 6.42
N LEU A 113 -4.69 14.59 5.82
CA LEU A 113 -3.26 14.45 5.53
C LEU A 113 -2.40 14.19 6.77
N PRO A 114 -2.61 14.83 7.93
CA PRO A 114 -1.88 14.52 9.17
C PRO A 114 -1.97 13.06 9.58
N ALA A 115 -3.17 12.47 9.51
CA ALA A 115 -3.41 11.10 9.95
C ALA A 115 -2.69 10.09 9.04
N LEU A 116 -2.64 10.35 7.74
CA LEU A 116 -1.90 9.51 6.78
C LEU A 116 -0.38 9.64 6.99
N LEU A 117 0.15 10.87 7.12
CA LEU A 117 1.57 11.09 7.38
C LEU A 117 2.00 10.49 8.73
N GLY A 118 1.15 10.60 9.75
CA GLY A 118 1.37 9.97 11.06
C GLY A 118 1.39 8.44 10.96
N SER A 119 0.43 7.85 10.25
CA SER A 119 0.39 6.40 10.02
C SER A 119 1.59 5.89 9.22
N MET A 120 2.06 6.66 8.24
CA MET A 120 3.28 6.35 7.50
C MET A 120 4.51 6.30 8.41
N ARG A 121 4.67 7.28 9.32
CA ARG A 121 5.86 7.39 10.19
C ARG A 121 5.85 6.46 11.41
N ASP A 122 4.71 5.86 11.73
CA ASP A 122 4.58 4.96 12.86
C ASP A 122 5.30 3.62 12.61
N GLU A 123 6.37 3.39 13.38
CA GLU A 123 7.21 2.17 13.33
C GLU A 123 6.46 0.91 13.78
N ARG A 124 5.45 1.07 14.64
CA ARG A 124 4.57 -0.01 15.07
C ARG A 124 3.58 -0.40 13.98
N ARG A 125 3.44 0.42 12.93
CA ARG A 125 2.52 0.23 11.81
C ARG A 125 3.29 0.07 10.51
N LEU A 126 3.53 1.15 9.77
CA LEU A 126 4.03 1.09 8.39
C LEU A 126 5.52 1.40 8.26
N TRP A 127 6.12 2.17 9.17
CA TRP A 127 7.52 2.60 9.02
C TRP A 127 8.52 1.49 9.35
N THR A 128 9.57 1.38 8.54
CA THR A 128 10.72 0.50 8.81
C THR A 128 12.02 1.22 8.44
N PRO A 129 13.18 0.73 8.92
CA PRO A 129 14.50 1.16 8.42
C PRO A 129 14.78 0.85 6.94
N PHE A 130 13.88 0.14 6.25
CA PHE A 130 14.08 -0.38 4.90
C PHE A 130 13.06 0.16 3.88
N GLY A 131 12.05 0.92 4.34
CA GLY A 131 10.92 1.42 3.57
C GLY A 131 9.57 1.30 4.29
N LEU A 132 8.47 1.58 3.61
CA LEU A 132 7.12 1.38 4.13
C LEU A 132 6.66 -0.07 3.95
N ARG A 133 5.98 -0.62 4.95
CA ARG A 133 5.32 -1.94 4.87
C ARG A 133 4.10 -1.88 3.97
N SER A 134 3.84 -2.98 3.26
CA SER A 134 2.60 -3.17 2.48
C SER A 134 1.33 -3.20 3.32
N LEU A 135 1.44 -3.69 4.55
CA LEU A 135 0.35 -3.77 5.52
C LEU A 135 0.91 -3.49 6.92
N ALA A 136 0.15 -2.77 7.73
CA ALA A 136 0.55 -2.41 9.08
C ALA A 136 0.81 -3.65 9.94
N ARG A 137 1.85 -3.58 10.78
CA ARG A 137 2.30 -4.69 11.62
C ARG A 137 1.28 -5.10 12.69
N ASP A 138 0.42 -4.17 13.11
CA ASP A 138 -0.68 -4.40 14.04
C ASP A 138 -1.94 -5.00 13.37
N SER A 139 -1.95 -5.16 12.05
CA SER A 139 -3.05 -5.83 11.35
C SER A 139 -3.12 -7.33 11.70
N PRO A 140 -4.33 -7.90 11.90
CA PRO A 140 -4.50 -9.34 12.10
C PRO A 140 -4.02 -10.18 10.90
N LEU A 141 -3.88 -9.56 9.71
CA LEU A 141 -3.42 -10.21 8.49
C LEU A 141 -1.90 -10.09 8.27
N TYR A 142 -1.17 -9.33 9.09
CA TYR A 142 0.28 -9.18 8.97
C TYR A 142 1.00 -10.54 9.01
N LEU A 143 1.79 -10.81 7.96
CA LEU A 143 2.50 -12.07 7.69
C LEU A 143 1.64 -13.35 7.75
N ARG A 144 0.32 -13.22 7.60
CA ARG A 144 -0.58 -14.38 7.51
C ARG A 144 -0.65 -14.90 6.08
N ARG A 145 -0.49 -16.21 5.91
CA ARG A 145 -0.74 -16.93 4.64
C ARG A 145 -2.21 -16.85 4.25
N ASN A 146 -2.51 -16.95 2.97
CA ASN A 146 -3.88 -16.93 2.46
C ASN A 146 -4.50 -18.32 2.37
N THR A 147 -3.69 -19.31 2.01
CA THR A 147 -4.04 -20.74 1.96
C THR A 147 -2.88 -21.54 2.54
N GLU A 148 -2.92 -22.87 2.42
CA GLU A 148 -1.78 -23.71 2.78
C GLU A 148 -0.51 -23.37 1.98
N HIS A 149 -0.67 -23.07 0.68
CA HIS A 149 0.40 -22.91 -0.29
C HIS A 149 0.69 -21.46 -0.69
N ASP A 150 -0.17 -20.51 -0.28
CA ASP A 150 -0.01 -19.09 -0.60
C ASP A 150 0.55 -18.31 0.61
N PRO A 151 1.88 -18.10 0.69
CA PRO A 151 2.50 -17.32 1.77
C PRO A 151 2.05 -15.84 1.75
N PRO A 152 2.30 -15.07 2.83
CA PRO A 152 2.06 -13.63 2.80
C PRO A 152 2.90 -12.96 1.71
N TYR A 153 2.28 -12.07 0.93
CA TYR A 153 2.95 -11.35 -0.16
C TYR A 153 2.85 -9.83 0.03
N TRP A 154 1.64 -9.28 -0.10
CA TRP A 154 1.31 -7.88 0.21
C TRP A 154 0.82 -7.71 1.65
N ARG A 155 1.39 -8.47 2.59
CA ARG A 155 0.97 -8.52 4.01
C ARG A 155 2.11 -8.20 4.98
N GLY A 156 2.99 -7.26 4.61
CA GLY A 156 4.07 -6.79 5.48
C GLY A 156 5.32 -6.33 4.71
N SER A 157 5.71 -7.07 3.67
CA SER A 157 6.91 -6.80 2.87
C SER A 157 6.94 -5.37 2.30
N VAL A 158 8.15 -4.86 2.08
CA VAL A 158 8.45 -3.56 1.48
C VAL A 158 8.58 -3.71 -0.04
N TRP A 159 7.92 -2.84 -0.79
CA TRP A 159 7.86 -2.90 -2.26
C TRP A 159 8.26 -1.56 -2.87
N VAL A 160 9.22 -1.58 -3.80
CA VAL A 160 9.84 -0.36 -4.33
C VAL A 160 8.88 0.47 -5.17
N ASN A 161 7.99 -0.13 -5.95
CA ASN A 161 6.98 0.60 -6.75
C ASN A 161 6.10 1.52 -5.89
N ILE A 162 5.54 1.01 -4.79
CA ILE A 162 4.68 1.82 -3.92
C ILE A 162 5.49 2.80 -3.09
N ASN A 163 6.67 2.40 -2.63
CA ASN A 163 7.58 3.32 -1.93
C ASN A 163 8.04 4.46 -2.84
N PHE A 164 8.26 4.22 -4.13
CA PHE A 164 8.57 5.26 -5.11
C PHE A 164 7.43 6.29 -5.25
N LEU A 165 6.17 5.82 -5.31
CA LEU A 165 5.00 6.70 -5.29
C LEU A 165 4.91 7.49 -3.97
N ALA A 166 5.26 6.88 -2.84
CA ALA A 166 5.30 7.58 -1.56
C ALA A 166 6.36 8.68 -1.54
N LEU A 167 7.57 8.42 -2.07
CA LEU A 167 8.61 9.43 -2.22
C LEU A 167 8.17 10.59 -3.11
N ARG A 168 7.59 10.29 -4.27
CA ARG A 168 7.01 11.28 -5.18
C ARG A 168 5.96 12.15 -4.49
N ALA A 169 5.03 11.50 -3.77
CA ALA A 169 3.97 12.18 -3.05
C ALA A 169 4.52 13.10 -1.96
N LEU A 170 5.38 12.59 -1.08
CA LEU A 170 6.00 13.35 0.01
C LEU A 170 6.80 14.54 -0.52
N ARG A 171 7.54 14.38 -1.63
CA ARG A 171 8.25 15.49 -2.28
C ARG A 171 7.29 16.55 -2.82
N GLY A 172 6.15 16.15 -3.39
CA GLY A 172 5.12 17.09 -3.83
C GLY A 172 4.51 17.86 -2.67
N TYR A 173 4.10 17.18 -1.58
CA TYR A 173 3.57 17.84 -0.39
C TYR A 173 4.60 18.71 0.33
N ALA A 174 5.89 18.38 0.23
CA ALA A 174 6.97 19.22 0.75
C ALA A 174 7.15 20.54 -0.03
N ARG A 175 6.74 20.57 -1.30
CA ARG A 175 6.83 21.74 -2.19
C ARG A 175 5.53 22.54 -2.26
N ALA A 176 4.39 21.92 -1.98
CA ALA A 176 3.10 22.58 -1.94
C ALA A 176 2.99 23.51 -0.73
N GLU A 177 2.30 24.63 -0.89
CA GLU A 177 1.90 25.47 0.24
C GLU A 177 0.88 24.71 1.10
N GLY A 178 1.15 24.62 2.39
CA GLY A 178 0.29 23.92 3.33
C GLY A 178 0.95 23.65 4.68
N PRO A 179 0.15 23.35 5.71
CA PRO A 179 0.63 23.20 7.09
C PRO A 179 1.54 21.98 7.30
N HIS A 180 1.60 21.04 6.35
CA HIS A 180 2.32 19.78 6.51
C HIS A 180 3.61 19.68 5.69
N ARG A 181 4.03 20.77 5.02
CA ARG A 181 5.21 20.78 4.13
C ARG A 181 6.49 20.29 4.82
N GLU A 182 6.73 20.71 6.06
CA GLU A 182 7.97 20.39 6.79
C GLU A 182 8.00 18.93 7.23
N LEU A 183 6.85 18.41 7.66
CA LEU A 183 6.71 17.00 7.99
C LEU A 183 6.92 16.14 6.74
N ALA A 184 6.27 16.49 5.62
CA ALA A 184 6.43 15.78 4.35
C ALA A 184 7.90 15.80 3.87
N ALA A 185 8.58 16.94 3.97
CA ALA A 185 9.99 17.08 3.60
C ALA A 185 10.91 16.19 4.44
N ARG A 186 10.63 16.08 5.75
CA ARG A 186 11.38 15.21 6.66
C ARG A 186 11.18 13.74 6.32
N LEU A 187 9.93 13.31 6.21
CA LEU A 187 9.58 11.94 5.86
C LEU A 187 10.14 11.53 4.50
N TYR A 188 10.13 12.44 3.52
CA TYR A 188 10.75 12.21 2.22
C TYR A 188 12.23 11.85 2.35
N ARG A 189 13.01 12.67 3.06
CA ARG A 189 14.46 12.46 3.23
C ARG A 189 14.75 11.13 3.93
N GLU A 190 14.07 10.87 5.05
CA GLU A 190 14.28 9.65 5.83
C GLU A 190 13.86 8.39 5.04
N LEU A 191 12.69 8.41 4.39
CA LEU A 191 12.19 7.26 3.62
C LEU A 191 13.10 6.95 2.43
N ARG A 192 13.57 7.99 1.72
CA ARG A 192 14.47 7.84 0.57
C ARG A 192 15.78 7.21 1.00
N GLN A 193 16.36 7.70 2.10
CA GLN A 193 17.59 7.15 2.65
C GLN A 193 17.42 5.67 3.02
N ASN A 194 16.37 5.33 3.76
CA ASN A 194 16.08 3.95 4.17
C ASN A 194 15.93 3.00 2.97
N LEU A 195 15.12 3.39 1.98
CA LEU A 195 14.85 2.57 0.80
C LEU A 195 16.11 2.35 -0.04
N VAL A 196 16.83 3.44 -0.38
CA VAL A 196 18.02 3.37 -1.23
C VAL A 196 19.13 2.60 -0.53
N ALA A 197 19.38 2.88 0.75
CA ALA A 197 20.42 2.19 1.52
C ALA A 197 20.16 0.68 1.59
N ASN A 198 18.92 0.26 1.85
CA ASN A 198 18.60 -1.16 1.92
C ASN A 198 18.78 -1.85 0.56
N VAL A 199 18.22 -1.28 -0.52
CA VAL A 199 18.35 -1.87 -1.87
C VAL A 199 19.81 -1.97 -2.28
N PHE A 200 20.61 -0.94 -2.02
CA PHE A 200 22.05 -0.94 -2.31
C PHE A 200 22.79 -2.01 -1.49
N GLN A 201 22.56 -2.09 -0.18
CA GLN A 201 23.17 -3.10 0.68
C GLN A 201 22.84 -4.53 0.25
N GLN A 202 21.58 -4.80 -0.12
CA GLN A 202 21.18 -6.12 -0.62
C GLN A 202 21.82 -6.43 -1.98
N TYR A 203 21.92 -5.43 -2.86
CA TYR A 203 22.61 -5.59 -4.14
C TYR A 203 24.10 -5.89 -3.94
N GLU A 204 24.81 -5.13 -3.10
CA GLU A 204 26.22 -5.38 -2.76
C GLU A 204 26.44 -6.77 -2.14
N ALA A 205 25.56 -7.17 -1.21
CA ALA A 205 25.70 -8.44 -0.49
C ALA A 205 25.35 -9.67 -1.34
N THR A 206 24.39 -9.56 -2.26
CA THR A 206 23.87 -10.73 -3.00
C THR A 206 24.07 -10.67 -4.52
N GLY A 207 24.48 -9.54 -5.08
CA GLY A 207 24.59 -9.30 -6.52
C GLY A 207 23.26 -9.12 -7.26
N PHE A 208 22.14 -8.92 -6.55
CA PHE A 208 20.80 -8.93 -7.15
C PHE A 208 19.89 -7.82 -6.64
N LEU A 209 19.04 -7.33 -7.53
CA LEU A 209 17.79 -6.67 -7.18
C LEU A 209 16.70 -7.71 -6.96
N TRP A 210 15.89 -7.50 -5.92
CA TRP A 210 14.83 -8.42 -5.50
C TRP A 210 13.45 -7.80 -5.71
N GLU A 211 12.44 -8.65 -5.84
CA GLU A 211 11.06 -8.25 -6.08
C GLU A 211 10.47 -7.42 -4.93
N HIS A 212 10.73 -7.86 -3.70
CA HIS A 212 10.37 -7.16 -2.48
C HIS A 212 11.40 -7.42 -1.37
N TYR A 213 11.32 -6.66 -0.29
CA TYR A 213 12.25 -6.74 0.83
C TYR A 213 11.50 -7.02 2.13
N ARG A 214 12.11 -7.81 3.00
CA ARG A 214 11.53 -8.15 4.29
C ARG A 214 11.57 -6.94 5.22
N ASP A 215 10.47 -6.68 5.91
CA ASP A 215 10.35 -5.49 6.77
C ASP A 215 11.11 -5.60 8.11
N SER A 216 11.53 -6.81 8.50
CA SER A 216 12.21 -7.05 9.77
C SER A 216 13.73 -6.82 9.71
N ASP A 217 14.36 -7.16 8.59
CA ASP A 217 15.83 -7.15 8.43
C ASP A 217 16.30 -6.61 7.07
N GLY A 218 15.38 -6.18 6.20
CA GLY A 218 15.70 -5.64 4.90
C GLY A 218 16.09 -6.67 3.84
N ALA A 219 16.11 -7.97 4.18
CA ALA A 219 16.57 -9.02 3.28
C ALA A 219 15.73 -9.10 2.00
N GLY A 220 16.40 -9.23 0.84
CA GLY A 220 15.74 -9.47 -0.44
C GLY A 220 14.92 -10.76 -0.46
N GLN A 221 13.72 -10.71 -1.05
CA GLN A 221 12.79 -11.84 -1.13
C GLN A 221 12.05 -11.87 -2.48
N GLY A 222 11.40 -13.00 -2.78
CA GLY A 222 10.67 -13.21 -4.02
C GLY A 222 11.60 -13.51 -5.19
N CYS A 223 11.16 -13.13 -6.39
CA CYS A 223 11.91 -13.35 -7.62
C CYS A 223 13.21 -12.53 -7.67
N ARG A 224 14.25 -13.11 -8.28
CA ARG A 224 15.50 -12.42 -8.66
C ARG A 224 16.12 -13.06 -9.92
N PRO A 225 16.88 -12.31 -10.74
CA PRO A 225 17.01 -10.85 -10.71
C PRO A 225 15.67 -10.17 -11.00
N PHE A 226 15.34 -9.13 -10.24
CA PHE A 226 14.12 -8.35 -10.44
C PHE A 226 14.46 -6.89 -10.77
N ALA A 227 15.07 -6.67 -11.93
CA ALA A 227 15.18 -5.32 -12.52
C ALA A 227 13.85 -4.86 -13.17
N GLY A 228 12.71 -5.28 -12.60
CA GLY A 228 11.39 -4.75 -12.90
C GLY A 228 11.18 -3.41 -12.18
N TRP A 229 10.09 -3.26 -11.42
CA TRP A 229 9.86 -2.01 -10.69
C TRP A 229 10.90 -1.70 -9.62
N THR A 230 11.73 -2.66 -9.18
CA THR A 230 12.82 -2.37 -8.23
C THR A 230 13.89 -1.47 -8.86
N ALA A 231 13.99 -1.42 -10.19
CA ALA A 231 14.84 -0.49 -10.91
C ALA A 231 14.44 1.00 -10.68
N LEU A 232 13.22 1.28 -10.20
CA LEU A 232 12.80 2.64 -9.79
C LEU A 232 13.69 3.22 -8.67
N VAL A 233 14.48 2.40 -7.97
CA VAL A 233 15.49 2.90 -7.03
C VAL A 233 16.46 3.88 -7.70
N VAL A 234 16.76 3.71 -9.01
CA VAL A 234 17.62 4.63 -9.78
C VAL A 234 16.98 6.01 -9.89
N LEU A 235 15.69 6.08 -10.23
CA LEU A 235 14.95 7.34 -10.27
C LEU A 235 14.81 7.96 -8.88
N ALA A 236 14.62 7.14 -7.83
CA ALA A 236 14.63 7.63 -6.45
C ALA A 236 15.99 8.25 -6.07
N MET A 237 17.11 7.65 -6.49
CA MET A 237 18.46 8.22 -6.29
C MET A 237 18.63 9.53 -7.08
N ALA A 238 18.13 9.61 -8.32
CA ALA A 238 18.17 10.84 -9.12
C ALA A 238 17.17 11.92 -8.67
N GLU A 239 16.24 11.56 -7.77
CA GLU A 239 15.11 12.40 -7.37
C GLU A 239 14.25 12.85 -8.57
N ASP A 240 14.00 11.93 -9.50
CA ASP A 240 13.16 12.12 -10.69
C ASP A 240 11.81 11.40 -10.53
N TYR A 241 10.69 12.14 -10.58
CA TYR A 241 9.36 11.66 -10.16
C TYR A 241 8.19 12.24 -10.98
#